data_AF-A0A2G6CN21-F1
#
_entry.id   AF-A0A2G6CN21-F1
#
_cell.length_a   1.000
_cell.length_b   1.000
_cell.length_c   1.000
_cell.angle_alpha   90.00
_cell.angle_beta   90.00
_cell.angle_gamma   90.00
#
_symmetry.space_group_name_H-M   'P 1'
#
loop_
_entity.id
_entity.type
_entity.pdbx_description
1 polymer ?
#
loop_
_entity_poly.entity_id
_entity_poly.type
_entity_poly.pdbx_seq_one_letter_code
_entity_poly.pdbx_strand_id
1 'polypeptide(L)'
;MLGANAGAAVAPPPGGAGAPSAAARFVPPPPHPTGTPGVSAPQPVATPPAQSPSKRHEAEEHRKLILETLQRTEEADFFAILGVDKTANINSVREAYFTLAKQFHPDKIAGLGLQDMSDEADELFRRINEAHTTLSDDEKRKEYVERLERGTTDEEEQAKVREALEAEFAFQKGTVFFRKKSYREALVEFKRAFKLAPNEGEHLAWVAWTVFCDPRSKKSKELLPKLKQQLLEAINISPNSAASHYFLGEVYLSMDEEKRATTCFSKALKINPNHVESARQLRIIQMRRDRVEKKEGDLFSTDLFARFKRKKKK
;
A
#
# COMPACT_ATOMS: atom_id res chain seq x y z
N MET A 1 35.33 -22.50 17.54
CA MET A 1 35.87 -21.21 18.02
C MET A 1 35.21 -20.15 17.15
N LEU A 2 34.21 -19.35 17.53
CA LEU A 2 33.75 -18.80 18.81
C LEU A 2 32.23 -18.98 18.94
N GLY A 3 31.77 -19.17 20.17
CA GLY A 3 30.35 -19.23 20.52
C GLY A 3 29.79 -17.87 20.93
N ALA A 4 28.47 -17.74 20.90
CA ALA A 4 27.72 -16.76 21.68
C ALA A 4 26.38 -17.40 22.08
N ASN A 5 26.09 -17.31 23.37
CA ASN A 5 25.06 -17.97 24.14
C ASN A 5 24.16 -16.89 24.77
N ALA A 6 22.98 -17.30 25.25
CA ALA A 6 22.01 -16.57 26.10
C ALA A 6 21.24 -15.41 25.44
N GLY A 7 19.91 -15.24 25.61
CA GLY A 7 18.99 -15.79 26.62
C GLY A 7 18.57 -14.67 27.59
N ALA A 8 17.36 -14.13 27.45
CA ALA A 8 16.69 -13.39 28.51
C ALA A 8 15.17 -13.32 28.25
N ALA A 9 14.44 -14.17 28.97
CA ALA A 9 13.01 -14.03 29.22
C ALA A 9 12.83 -13.05 30.39
N VAL A 10 11.80 -12.20 30.34
CA VAL A 10 11.37 -11.38 31.47
C VAL A 10 9.96 -11.82 31.88
N ALA A 11 9.89 -12.46 33.05
CA ALA A 11 8.68 -12.73 33.81
C ALA A 11 8.49 -11.66 34.90
N PRO A 12 7.27 -11.43 35.41
CA PRO A 12 6.95 -10.35 36.35
C PRO A 12 7.18 -10.75 37.82
N PRO A 13 7.43 -9.79 38.75
CA PRO A 13 7.36 -10.03 40.19
C PRO A 13 6.07 -9.48 40.85
N PRO A 14 5.79 -9.85 42.12
CA PRO A 14 4.44 -10.22 42.58
C PRO A 14 3.79 -9.24 43.58
N GLY A 15 2.52 -9.52 43.88
CA GLY A 15 1.68 -8.75 44.81
C GLY A 15 1.82 -9.10 46.30
N GLY A 16 1.12 -8.30 47.11
CA GLY A 16 0.84 -8.47 48.55
C GLY A 16 0.34 -7.14 49.13
N ALA A 17 -0.97 -6.89 49.20
CA ALA A 17 -1.89 -7.24 50.30
C ALA A 17 -1.72 -6.40 51.57
N GLY A 18 -2.72 -5.54 51.86
CA GLY A 18 -2.86 -4.81 53.12
C GLY A 18 -4.02 -3.81 53.10
N ALA A 19 -5.18 -4.22 53.62
CA ALA A 19 -6.31 -3.37 54.05
C ALA A 19 -6.43 -3.49 55.59
N PRO A 20 -7.41 -2.90 56.32
CA PRO A 20 -8.35 -1.80 56.05
C PRO A 20 -8.48 -0.77 57.24
N SER A 21 -9.44 0.17 57.13
CA SER A 21 -10.33 0.68 58.20
C SER A 21 -9.94 1.91 59.05
N ALA A 22 -10.70 3.00 58.86
CA ALA A 22 -11.28 3.89 59.89
C ALA A 22 -12.22 4.91 59.17
N ALA A 23 -13.55 4.78 59.18
CA ALA A 23 -14.52 5.09 60.25
C ALA A 23 -14.73 6.60 60.52
N ALA A 24 -15.82 7.17 60.00
CA ALA A 24 -16.66 8.21 60.63
C ALA A 24 -17.87 8.50 59.71
N ARG A 25 -19.01 7.81 59.92
CA ARG A 25 -20.19 8.26 60.68
C ARG A 25 -20.93 9.44 60.03
N PHE A 26 -22.02 9.06 59.38
CA PHE A 26 -23.16 9.85 58.94
C PHE A 26 -23.83 10.55 60.14
N VAL A 27 -24.04 11.86 60.05
CA VAL A 27 -24.88 12.64 60.97
C VAL A 27 -25.87 13.44 60.11
N PRO A 28 -27.19 13.28 60.28
CA PRO A 28 -28.19 14.01 59.50
C PRO A 28 -28.33 15.47 59.99
N PRO A 29 -28.61 16.43 59.09
CA PRO A 29 -28.91 17.80 59.49
C PRO A 29 -30.34 17.94 60.10
N PRO A 30 -30.58 18.98 60.92
CA PRO A 30 -31.82 19.16 61.68
C PRO A 30 -33.01 19.61 60.80
N PRO A 31 -34.27 19.40 61.26
CA PRO A 31 -35.43 19.90 60.54
C PRO A 31 -35.57 21.41 60.71
N HIS A 32 -35.70 22.14 59.60
CA HIS A 32 -36.04 23.56 59.58
C HIS A 32 -37.55 23.79 59.36
N PRO A 33 -38.09 24.90 59.89
CA PRO A 33 -39.50 25.07 60.16
C PRO A 33 -40.33 25.46 58.92
N THR A 34 -41.61 25.10 58.98
CA THR A 34 -42.68 25.52 58.08
C THR A 34 -42.77 27.04 57.95
N GLY A 35 -42.63 27.53 56.72
CA GLY A 35 -42.99 28.89 56.30
C GLY A 35 -43.47 28.87 54.85
N THR A 36 -44.72 29.28 54.62
CA THR A 36 -45.36 29.44 53.32
C THR A 36 -45.02 30.84 52.72
N PRO A 37 -45.46 31.21 51.50
CA PRO A 37 -44.60 31.37 50.33
C PRO A 37 -44.35 32.86 49.99
N GLY A 38 -43.09 33.26 49.90
CA GLY A 38 -42.72 34.54 49.29
C GLY A 38 -42.63 34.40 47.78
N VAL A 39 -43.63 34.92 47.05
CA VAL A 39 -43.56 35.14 45.61
C VAL A 39 -42.41 36.13 45.33
N SER A 40 -41.23 35.61 45.00
CA SER A 40 -40.13 36.41 44.48
C SER A 40 -40.16 36.29 42.95
N ALA A 41 -40.37 37.43 42.31
CA ALA A 41 -40.53 37.58 40.88
C ALA A 41 -39.39 36.89 40.09
N PRO A 42 -39.65 36.35 38.89
CA PRO A 42 -38.59 35.90 38.01
C PRO A 42 -37.63 37.07 37.77
N GLN A 43 -36.37 36.90 38.16
CA GLN A 43 -35.33 37.84 37.72
C GLN A 43 -35.33 37.85 36.19
N PRO A 44 -35.33 39.02 35.54
CA PRO A 44 -35.29 39.08 34.10
C PRO A 44 -34.03 38.35 33.63
N VAL A 45 -34.22 37.32 32.81
CA VAL A 45 -33.15 36.71 32.01
C VAL A 45 -32.41 37.86 31.36
N ALA A 46 -31.14 38.05 31.72
CA ALA A 46 -30.32 39.09 31.13
C ALA A 46 -30.32 38.86 29.62
N THR A 47 -31.01 39.74 28.89
CA THR A 47 -31.00 39.78 27.44
C THR A 47 -29.54 39.86 27.03
N PRO A 48 -29.04 39.00 26.13
CA PRO A 48 -27.72 39.20 25.54
C PRO A 48 -27.65 40.66 25.05
N PRO A 49 -26.53 41.38 25.26
CA PRO A 49 -26.45 42.79 24.93
C PRO A 49 -26.96 42.96 23.50
N ALA A 50 -28.01 43.76 23.33
CA ALA A 50 -28.67 43.94 22.05
C ALA A 50 -27.65 44.55 21.08
N GLN A 51 -26.98 43.70 20.30
CA GLN A 51 -26.17 44.13 19.17
C GLN A 51 -27.04 45.08 18.33
N SER A 52 -26.47 46.20 17.91
CA SER A 52 -27.20 47.18 17.11
C SER A 52 -27.81 46.51 15.87
N PRO A 53 -28.98 46.96 15.38
CA PRO A 53 -29.64 46.37 14.22
C PRO A 53 -28.70 46.19 13.01
N SER A 54 -27.77 47.13 12.83
CA SER A 54 -26.72 47.06 11.80
C SER A 54 -25.74 45.90 11.99
N LYS A 55 -25.31 45.60 13.23
CA LYS A 55 -24.39 44.50 13.52
C LYS A 55 -25.05 43.13 13.41
N ARG A 56 -26.35 43.03 13.74
CA ARG A 56 -27.12 41.80 13.53
C ARG A 56 -27.28 41.46 12.05
N HIS A 57 -27.64 42.46 11.24
CA HIS A 57 -27.73 42.29 9.78
C HIS A 57 -26.38 41.89 9.17
N GLU A 58 -25.27 42.48 9.64
CA GLU A 58 -23.92 42.12 9.21
C GLU A 58 -23.57 40.66 9.57
N ALA A 59 -23.93 40.21 10.79
CA ALA A 59 -23.73 38.83 11.21
C ALA A 59 -24.57 37.82 10.39
N GLU A 60 -25.83 38.14 10.10
CA GLU A 60 -26.72 37.29 9.29
C GLU A 60 -26.24 37.13 7.84
N GLU A 61 -25.79 38.23 7.21
CA GLU A 61 -25.20 38.20 5.87
C GLU A 61 -23.91 37.36 5.85
N HIS A 62 -23.06 37.52 6.87
CA HIS A 62 -21.82 36.77 6.96
C HIS A 62 -22.07 35.28 7.21
N ARG A 63 -23.09 34.94 7.99
CA ARG A 63 -23.54 33.55 8.18
C ARG A 63 -23.98 32.91 6.88
N LYS A 64 -24.83 33.60 6.11
CA LYS A 64 -25.28 33.11 4.80
C LYS A 64 -24.11 32.90 3.85
N LEU A 65 -23.16 33.83 3.85
CA LEU A 65 -21.95 33.74 3.05
C LEU A 65 -21.09 32.54 3.42
N ILE A 66 -20.88 32.24 4.71
CA ILE A 66 -20.12 31.06 5.15
C ILE A 66 -20.76 29.79 4.59
N LEU A 67 -22.08 29.62 4.79
CA LEU A 67 -22.80 28.42 4.34
C LEU A 67 -22.78 28.28 2.81
N GLU A 68 -23.02 29.36 2.07
CA GLU A 68 -22.99 29.35 0.60
C GLU A 68 -21.58 29.04 0.07
N THR A 69 -20.56 29.63 0.67
CA THR A 69 -19.17 29.39 0.26
C THR A 69 -18.77 27.95 0.60
N LEU A 70 -19.11 27.46 1.78
CA LEU A 70 -18.82 26.09 2.19
C LEU A 70 -19.47 25.09 1.22
N GLN A 71 -20.75 25.27 0.91
CA GLN A 71 -21.47 24.46 -0.08
C GLN A 71 -20.82 24.49 -1.46
N ARG A 72 -20.42 25.67 -1.95
CA ARG A 72 -19.71 25.81 -3.22
C ARG A 72 -18.33 25.14 -3.22
N THR A 73 -17.69 25.06 -2.06
CA THR A 73 -16.33 24.49 -1.92
C THR A 73 -16.29 22.99 -1.65
N GLU A 74 -17.42 22.33 -1.39
CA GLU A 74 -17.47 20.88 -1.10
C GLU A 74 -16.90 20.02 -2.23
N GLU A 75 -17.21 20.36 -3.47
CA GLU A 75 -16.77 19.63 -4.67
C GLU A 75 -15.84 20.47 -5.57
N ALA A 76 -15.41 21.64 -5.10
CA ALA A 76 -14.58 22.55 -5.89
C ALA A 76 -13.11 22.13 -5.89
N ASP A 77 -12.45 22.33 -7.04
CA ASP A 77 -10.99 22.26 -7.11
C ASP A 77 -10.33 23.46 -6.41
N PHE A 78 -9.04 23.37 -6.09
CA PHE A 78 -8.32 24.40 -5.34
C PHE A 78 -8.28 25.75 -6.05
N PHE A 79 -8.36 25.76 -7.39
CA PHE A 79 -8.44 26.99 -8.17
C PHE A 79 -9.80 27.65 -7.97
N ALA A 80 -10.88 26.87 -8.03
CA ALA A 80 -12.24 27.33 -7.77
C ALA A 80 -12.46 27.76 -6.31
N ILE A 81 -11.85 27.09 -5.32
CA ILE A 81 -11.88 27.50 -3.90
C ILE A 81 -11.27 28.90 -3.73
N LEU A 82 -10.13 29.18 -4.37
CA LEU A 82 -9.51 30.51 -4.32
C LEU A 82 -10.15 31.51 -5.30
N GLY A 83 -11.01 31.06 -6.21
CA GLY A 83 -11.60 31.91 -7.24
C GLY A 83 -10.58 32.42 -8.27
N VAL A 84 -9.55 31.63 -8.58
CA VAL A 84 -8.49 31.97 -9.54
C VAL A 84 -8.53 31.07 -10.76
N ASP A 85 -8.00 31.54 -11.89
CA ASP A 85 -7.86 30.73 -13.11
C ASP A 85 -6.77 29.65 -12.95
N LYS A 86 -6.89 28.53 -13.68
CA LYS A 86 -5.85 27.47 -13.67
C LYS A 86 -4.48 27.95 -14.13
N THR A 87 -4.43 29.04 -14.91
CA THR A 87 -3.20 29.69 -15.38
C THR A 87 -2.68 30.78 -14.43
N ALA A 88 -3.36 31.02 -13.30
CA ALA A 88 -2.97 32.05 -12.34
C ALA A 88 -1.54 31.87 -11.82
N ASN A 89 -0.84 32.99 -11.66
CA ASN A 89 0.50 33.02 -11.08
C ASN A 89 0.43 33.03 -9.54
N ILE A 90 1.59 32.82 -8.90
CA ILE A 90 1.71 32.77 -7.44
C ILE A 90 1.23 34.04 -6.73
N ASN A 91 1.35 35.21 -7.35
CA ASN A 91 0.91 36.47 -6.75
C ASN A 91 -0.62 36.53 -6.71
N SER A 92 -1.29 36.14 -7.79
CA SER A 92 -2.76 36.05 -7.84
C SER A 92 -3.31 35.04 -6.83
N VAL A 93 -2.65 33.90 -6.66
CA VAL A 93 -2.99 32.89 -5.63
C VAL A 93 -2.89 33.49 -4.22
N ARG A 94 -1.81 34.22 -3.92
CA ARG A 94 -1.61 34.88 -2.62
C ARG A 94 -2.65 35.97 -2.36
N GLU A 95 -2.92 36.82 -3.35
CA GLU A 95 -3.91 37.90 -3.24
C GLU A 95 -5.33 37.35 -2.97
N ALA A 96 -5.70 36.28 -3.68
CA ALA A 96 -6.96 35.58 -3.45
C ALA A 96 -7.04 35.01 -2.02
N TYR A 97 -5.98 34.33 -1.57
CA TYR A 97 -5.89 33.83 -0.20
C TYR A 97 -6.05 34.93 0.85
N PHE A 98 -5.33 36.06 0.74
CA PHE A 98 -5.46 37.15 1.70
C PHE A 98 -6.87 37.74 1.75
N THR A 99 -7.53 37.83 0.59
CA THR A 99 -8.91 38.32 0.50
C THR A 99 -9.87 37.39 1.25
N LEU A 100 -9.78 36.09 0.98
CA LEU A 100 -10.60 35.07 1.63
C LEU A 100 -10.29 34.94 3.13
N ALA A 101 -9.01 34.95 3.51
CA ALA A 101 -8.58 34.90 4.90
C ALA A 101 -9.16 36.07 5.70
N LYS A 102 -9.09 37.30 5.17
CA LYS A 102 -9.69 38.48 5.84
C LYS A 102 -11.22 38.35 6.00
N GLN A 103 -11.87 37.59 5.13
CA GLN A 103 -13.32 37.40 5.16
C GLN A 103 -13.73 36.28 6.11
N PHE A 104 -12.99 35.17 6.14
CA PHE A 104 -13.36 33.92 6.81
C PHE A 104 -12.47 33.55 8.00
N HIS A 105 -11.57 34.44 8.46
CA HIS A 105 -10.76 34.18 9.65
C HIS A 105 -11.64 33.98 10.91
N PRO A 106 -11.34 32.99 11.76
CA PRO A 106 -12.09 32.72 13.00
C PRO A 106 -12.24 33.95 13.90
N ASP A 107 -11.19 34.76 14.07
CA ASP A 107 -11.27 36.00 14.88
C ASP A 107 -12.34 36.98 14.41
N LYS A 108 -12.56 37.11 13.10
CA LYS A 108 -13.58 38.01 12.57
C LYS A 108 -14.98 37.48 12.86
N ILE A 109 -15.15 36.17 12.75
CA ILE A 109 -16.42 35.47 12.98
C ILE A 109 -16.78 35.51 14.46
N ALA A 110 -15.79 35.30 15.35
CA ALA A 110 -15.93 35.51 16.78
C ALA A 110 -16.30 36.97 17.11
N GLY A 111 -15.69 37.94 16.42
CA GLY A 111 -16.01 39.38 16.57
C GLY A 111 -17.43 39.77 16.15
N LEU A 112 -18.07 39.00 15.26
CA LEU A 112 -19.47 39.16 14.85
C LEU A 112 -20.46 38.44 15.80
N GLY A 113 -19.96 37.63 16.74
CA GLY A 113 -20.78 36.85 17.66
C GLY A 113 -21.36 35.57 17.06
N LEU A 114 -20.78 35.05 15.97
CA LEU A 114 -21.19 33.84 15.27
C LEU A 114 -20.47 32.59 15.82
N GLN A 115 -20.50 32.41 17.14
CA GLN A 115 -19.82 31.29 17.81
C GLN A 115 -20.43 29.93 17.44
N ASP A 116 -21.71 29.92 17.08
CA ASP A 116 -22.44 28.76 16.59
C ASP A 116 -21.95 28.27 15.22
N MET A 117 -21.18 29.09 14.49
CA MET A 117 -20.64 28.78 13.17
C MET A 117 -19.12 28.53 13.18
N SER A 118 -18.53 28.29 14.36
CA SER A 118 -17.08 28.07 14.47
C SER A 118 -16.64 26.85 13.66
N ASP A 119 -17.40 25.75 13.72
CA ASP A 119 -17.03 24.51 13.04
C ASP A 119 -17.04 24.68 11.51
N GLU A 120 -18.06 25.33 10.96
CA GLU A 120 -18.17 25.63 9.53
C GLU A 120 -17.09 26.63 9.08
N ALA A 121 -16.82 27.64 9.90
CA ALA A 121 -15.78 28.62 9.65
C ALA A 121 -14.38 27.99 9.61
N ASP A 122 -14.08 27.13 10.59
CA ASP A 122 -12.80 26.44 10.70
C ASP A 122 -12.59 25.48 9.52
N GLU A 123 -13.64 24.74 9.12
CA GLU A 123 -13.56 23.87 7.94
C GLU A 123 -13.37 24.66 6.64
N LEU A 124 -14.10 25.76 6.45
CA LEU A 124 -13.93 26.62 5.28
C LEU A 124 -12.52 27.22 5.24
N PHE A 125 -12.02 27.72 6.37
CA PHE A 125 -10.69 28.29 6.47
C PHE A 125 -9.60 27.22 6.23
N ARG A 126 -9.79 26.00 6.73
CA ARG A 126 -8.91 24.85 6.47
C ARG A 126 -8.79 24.58 4.97
N ARG A 127 -9.93 24.54 4.25
CA ARG A 127 -9.95 24.33 2.79
C ARG A 127 -9.26 25.46 2.02
N ILE A 128 -9.51 26.71 2.37
CA ILE A 128 -8.85 27.87 1.77
C ILE A 128 -7.33 27.79 1.97
N ASN A 129 -6.89 27.43 3.18
CA ASN A 129 -5.48 27.30 3.50
C ASN A 129 -4.82 26.13 2.78
N GLU A 130 -5.51 24.99 2.65
CA GLU A 130 -5.05 23.83 1.89
C GLU A 130 -4.88 24.17 0.40
N ALA A 131 -5.85 24.87 -0.20
CA ALA A 131 -5.78 25.36 -1.57
C ALA A 131 -4.59 26.31 -1.77
N HIS A 132 -4.40 27.28 -0.87
CA HIS A 132 -3.29 28.23 -0.94
C HIS A 132 -1.92 27.54 -0.79
N THR A 133 -1.77 26.66 0.21
CA THR A 133 -0.49 25.97 0.47
C THR A 133 -0.10 25.01 -0.65
N THR A 134 -1.07 24.43 -1.34
CA THR A 134 -0.84 23.58 -2.52
C THR A 134 -0.51 24.41 -3.75
N LEU A 135 -1.30 25.46 -4.04
CA LEU A 135 -1.14 26.26 -5.26
C LEU A 135 0.01 27.27 -5.20
N SER A 136 0.54 27.57 -4.01
CA SER A 136 1.68 28.49 -3.84
C SER A 136 3.05 27.79 -3.90
N ASP A 137 3.08 26.46 -3.92
CA ASP A 137 4.29 25.65 -4.03
C ASP A 137 4.33 25.01 -5.42
N ASP A 138 5.43 25.23 -6.16
CA ASP A 138 5.52 24.80 -7.56
C ASP A 138 5.44 23.28 -7.72
N GLU A 139 6.04 22.51 -6.82
CA GLU A 139 6.02 21.05 -6.86
C GLU A 139 4.62 20.53 -6.52
N LYS A 140 4.02 21.01 -5.43
CA LYS A 140 2.67 20.60 -5.02
C LYS A 140 1.60 21.00 -6.03
N ARG A 141 1.72 22.20 -6.63
CA ARG A 141 0.80 22.67 -7.68
C ARG A 141 0.89 21.76 -8.90
N LYS A 142 2.09 21.33 -9.29
CA LYS A 142 2.28 20.41 -10.40
C LYS A 142 1.64 19.05 -10.11
N GLU A 143 1.91 18.45 -8.96
CA GLU A 143 1.30 17.18 -8.53
C GLU A 143 -0.24 17.27 -8.50
N TYR A 144 -0.76 18.39 -7.99
CA TYR A 144 -2.19 18.65 -7.94
C TYR A 144 -2.84 18.73 -9.33
N VAL A 145 -2.20 19.44 -10.27
CA VAL A 145 -2.69 19.55 -11.65
C VAL A 145 -2.64 18.18 -12.33
N GLU A 146 -1.56 17.43 -12.18
CA GLU A 146 -1.46 16.06 -12.71
C GLU A 146 -2.53 15.13 -12.10
N ARG A 147 -2.88 15.31 -10.82
CA ARG A 147 -3.97 14.58 -10.16
C ARG A 147 -5.34 14.94 -10.76
N LEU A 148 -5.61 16.22 -11.00
CA LEU A 148 -6.84 16.66 -11.66
C LEU A 148 -6.95 16.13 -13.10
N GLU A 149 -5.85 16.11 -13.85
CA GLU A 149 -5.81 15.55 -15.21
C GLU A 149 -6.02 14.04 -15.23
N ARG A 150 -5.51 13.32 -14.23
CA ARG A 150 -5.76 11.88 -14.04
C ARG A 150 -7.19 11.57 -13.60
N GLY A 151 -7.90 12.54 -13.03
CA GLY A 151 -9.26 12.37 -12.52
C GLY A 151 -9.37 11.40 -11.33
N THR A 152 -8.28 11.18 -10.60
CA THR A 152 -8.24 10.25 -9.46
C THR A 152 -8.50 10.97 -8.14
N THR A 153 -9.40 10.45 -7.32
CA THR A 153 -9.66 10.98 -5.97
C THR A 153 -8.64 10.47 -4.96
N ASP A 154 -8.49 11.17 -3.84
CA ASP A 154 -7.61 10.72 -2.74
C ASP A 154 -8.07 9.39 -2.15
N GLU A 155 -9.38 9.14 -2.13
CA GLU A 155 -9.94 7.86 -1.71
C GLU A 155 -9.56 6.72 -2.66
N GLU A 156 -9.55 6.98 -3.97
CA GLU A 156 -9.12 6.01 -4.98
C GLU A 156 -7.62 5.72 -4.92
N GLU A 157 -6.78 6.75 -4.73
CA GLU A 157 -5.34 6.56 -4.55
C GLU A 157 -5.05 5.76 -3.27
N GLN A 158 -5.71 6.11 -2.15
CA GLN A 158 -5.60 5.34 -0.92
C GLN A 158 -6.13 3.90 -1.07
N ALA A 159 -7.20 3.69 -1.83
CA ALA A 159 -7.71 2.36 -2.12
C ALA A 159 -6.69 1.52 -2.88
N LYS A 160 -6.06 2.08 -3.92
CA LYS A 160 -4.98 1.41 -4.68
C LYS A 160 -3.80 1.06 -3.79
N VAL A 161 -3.40 1.96 -2.89
CA VAL A 161 -2.32 1.68 -1.92
C VAL A 161 -2.70 0.53 -0.99
N ARG A 162 -3.94 0.51 -0.46
CA ARG A 162 -4.42 -0.60 0.38
C ARG A 162 -4.43 -1.93 -0.39
N GLU A 163 -4.92 -1.93 -1.62
CA GLU A 163 -4.95 -3.13 -2.47
C GLU A 163 -3.54 -3.66 -2.78
N ALA A 164 -2.59 -2.77 -3.07
CA ALA A 164 -1.19 -3.15 -3.28
C ALA A 164 -0.57 -3.77 -2.02
N LEU A 165 -0.80 -3.17 -0.85
CA LEU A 165 -0.34 -3.72 0.43
C LEU A 165 -0.97 -5.09 0.75
N GLU A 166 -2.27 -5.26 0.47
CA GLU A 166 -2.93 -6.55 0.61
C GLU A 166 -2.38 -7.61 -0.35
N ALA A 167 -2.04 -7.22 -1.58
CA ALA A 167 -1.43 -8.10 -2.56
C ALA A 167 -0.08 -8.63 -2.05
N GLU A 168 0.77 -7.73 -1.54
CA GLU A 168 2.07 -8.07 -0.95
C GLU A 168 1.93 -8.99 0.26
N PHE A 169 0.98 -8.69 1.16
CA PHE A 169 0.73 -9.54 2.32
C PHE A 169 0.27 -10.94 1.91
N ALA A 170 -0.65 -11.04 0.94
CA ALA A 170 -1.09 -12.31 0.39
C ALA A 170 0.07 -13.06 -0.26
N PHE A 171 0.92 -12.37 -1.02
CA PHE A 171 2.11 -12.96 -1.64
C PHE A 171 3.06 -13.55 -0.59
N GLN A 172 3.42 -12.77 0.44
CA GLN A 172 4.26 -13.23 1.54
C GLN A 172 3.66 -14.45 2.25
N LYS A 173 2.36 -14.44 2.55
CA LYS A 173 1.66 -15.57 3.15
C LYS A 173 1.70 -16.82 2.24
N GLY A 174 1.54 -16.63 0.94
CA GLY A 174 1.71 -17.66 -0.09
C GLY A 174 3.11 -18.29 -0.06
N THR A 175 4.17 -17.48 0.04
CA THR A 175 5.55 -18.00 0.16
C THR A 175 5.75 -18.83 1.43
N VAL A 176 5.14 -18.45 2.56
CA VAL A 176 5.20 -19.21 3.81
C VAL A 176 4.52 -20.58 3.64
N PHE A 177 3.33 -20.63 3.04
CA PHE A 177 2.66 -21.90 2.76
C PHE A 177 3.44 -22.76 1.76
N PHE A 178 4.02 -22.15 0.73
CA PHE A 178 4.85 -22.85 -0.24
C PHE A 178 6.06 -23.51 0.42
N ARG A 179 6.76 -22.79 1.32
CA ARG A 179 7.88 -23.33 2.11
C ARG A 179 7.46 -24.49 3.01
N LYS A 180 6.22 -24.46 3.53
CA LYS A 180 5.62 -25.56 4.29
C LYS A 180 5.14 -26.73 3.40
N LYS A 181 5.30 -26.64 2.08
CA LYS A 181 4.79 -27.59 1.07
C LYS A 181 3.25 -27.69 1.05
N SER A 182 2.56 -26.71 1.62
CA SER A 182 1.12 -26.54 1.58
C SER A 182 0.72 -25.86 0.27
N TYR A 183 0.88 -26.58 -0.85
CA TYR A 183 0.74 -25.99 -2.20
C TYR A 183 -0.68 -25.51 -2.52
N ARG A 184 -1.71 -26.12 -1.92
CA ARG A 184 -3.11 -25.69 -2.13
C ARG A 184 -3.35 -24.32 -1.51
N GLU A 185 -2.93 -24.15 -0.26
CA GLU A 185 -3.03 -22.91 0.50
C GLU A 185 -2.16 -21.83 -0.12
N ALA A 186 -0.93 -22.17 -0.53
CA ALA A 186 -0.05 -21.26 -1.27
C ALA A 186 -0.69 -20.76 -2.56
N LEU A 187 -1.32 -21.66 -3.33
CA LEU A 187 -1.98 -21.30 -4.59
C LEU A 187 -3.15 -20.33 -4.38
N VAL A 188 -3.91 -20.47 -3.28
CA VAL A 188 -5.00 -19.54 -2.94
C VAL A 188 -4.45 -18.14 -2.69
N GLU A 189 -3.40 -18.03 -1.87
CA GLU A 189 -2.82 -16.73 -1.51
C GLU A 189 -2.11 -16.07 -2.70
N PHE A 190 -1.38 -16.83 -3.52
CA PHE A 190 -0.77 -16.28 -4.74
C PHE A 190 -1.80 -15.82 -5.77
N LYS A 191 -2.93 -16.54 -5.91
CA LYS A 191 -4.04 -16.08 -6.76
C LYS A 191 -4.70 -14.82 -6.21
N ARG A 192 -4.81 -14.69 -4.88
CA ARG A 192 -5.29 -13.46 -4.25
C ARG A 192 -4.35 -12.29 -4.54
N ALA A 193 -3.04 -12.48 -4.38
CA ALA A 193 -2.03 -11.47 -4.71
C ALA A 193 -2.14 -11.00 -6.17
N PHE A 194 -2.24 -11.95 -7.12
CA PHE A 194 -2.40 -11.61 -8.54
C PHE A 194 -3.73 -10.90 -8.85
N LYS A 195 -4.82 -11.26 -8.16
CA LYS A 195 -6.12 -10.59 -8.35
C LYS A 195 -6.08 -9.12 -7.91
N LEU A 196 -5.37 -8.83 -6.81
CA LEU A 196 -5.25 -7.48 -6.24
C LEU A 196 -4.24 -6.62 -7.02
N ALA A 197 -3.13 -7.22 -7.46
CA ALA A 197 -2.09 -6.55 -8.24
C ALA A 197 -1.79 -7.35 -9.53
N PRO A 198 -2.60 -7.19 -10.59
CA PRO A 198 -2.42 -7.92 -11.86
C PRO A 198 -1.25 -7.38 -12.70
N ASN A 199 -0.78 -6.17 -12.39
CA ASN A 199 0.41 -5.55 -12.97
C ASN A 199 1.73 -6.14 -12.45
N GLU A 200 1.69 -6.97 -11.40
CA GLU A 200 2.85 -7.68 -10.88
C GLU A 200 2.93 -9.10 -11.45
N GLY A 201 3.66 -9.24 -12.54
CA GLY A 201 3.83 -10.51 -13.26
C GLY A 201 4.47 -11.60 -12.40
N GLU A 202 5.26 -11.23 -11.39
CA GLU A 202 5.83 -12.19 -10.45
C GLU A 202 4.75 -12.99 -9.70
N HIS A 203 3.62 -12.38 -9.32
CA HIS A 203 2.51 -13.08 -8.68
C HIS A 203 1.97 -14.22 -9.56
N LEU A 204 1.77 -13.95 -10.85
CA LEU A 204 1.35 -14.94 -11.83
C LEU A 204 2.40 -16.05 -12.01
N ALA A 205 3.68 -15.68 -12.01
CA ALA A 205 4.77 -16.64 -12.10
C ALA A 205 4.78 -17.61 -10.91
N TRP A 206 4.54 -17.12 -9.69
CA TRP A 206 4.43 -17.95 -8.49
C TRP A 206 3.18 -18.82 -8.46
N VAL A 207 2.06 -18.37 -9.03
CA VAL A 207 0.89 -19.23 -9.27
C VAL A 207 1.26 -20.42 -10.14
N ALA A 208 1.88 -20.18 -11.30
CA ALA A 208 2.31 -21.24 -12.22
C ALA A 208 3.36 -22.16 -11.58
N TRP A 209 4.33 -21.59 -10.87
CA TRP A 209 5.37 -22.34 -10.17
C TRP A 209 4.81 -23.23 -9.06
N THR A 210 3.82 -22.75 -8.32
CA THR A 210 3.15 -23.52 -7.28
C THR A 210 2.42 -24.73 -7.85
N VAL A 211 1.73 -24.54 -8.99
CA VAL A 211 1.11 -25.66 -9.72
C VAL A 211 2.18 -26.62 -10.27
N PHE A 212 3.31 -26.12 -10.76
CA PHE A 212 4.40 -26.97 -11.23
C PHE A 212 5.01 -27.83 -10.09
N CYS A 213 5.16 -27.25 -8.90
CA CYS A 213 5.78 -27.90 -7.74
C CYS A 213 4.86 -28.90 -7.03
N ASP A 214 3.54 -28.75 -7.13
CA ASP A 214 2.60 -29.70 -6.52
C ASP A 214 2.83 -31.12 -7.09
N PRO A 215 3.17 -32.11 -6.24
CA PRO A 215 3.39 -33.49 -6.69
C PRO A 215 2.23 -34.10 -7.50
N ARG A 216 1.01 -33.60 -7.32
CA ARG A 216 -0.19 -34.08 -8.04
C ARG A 216 -0.22 -33.65 -9.51
N SER A 217 0.48 -32.59 -9.88
CA SER A 217 0.48 -31.97 -11.21
C SER A 217 1.81 -32.11 -11.96
N LYS A 218 2.90 -32.39 -11.24
CA LYS A 218 4.31 -32.38 -11.70
C LYS A 218 4.65 -33.20 -12.97
N LYS A 219 3.77 -34.08 -13.45
CA LYS A 219 4.01 -34.90 -14.66
C LYS A 219 2.87 -34.90 -15.68
N SER A 220 1.91 -33.99 -15.55
CA SER A 220 0.86 -33.90 -16.57
C SER A 220 1.41 -33.24 -17.83
N LYS A 221 1.53 -34.01 -18.91
CA LYS A 221 1.98 -33.53 -20.22
C LYS A 221 1.08 -32.42 -20.78
N GLU A 222 -0.18 -32.37 -20.36
CA GLU A 222 -1.14 -31.33 -20.75
C GLU A 222 -0.99 -30.03 -19.96
N LEU A 223 -0.40 -30.08 -18.76
CA LEU A 223 -0.21 -28.90 -17.92
C LEU A 223 1.00 -28.08 -18.32
N LEU A 224 2.10 -28.71 -18.75
CA LEU A 224 3.35 -28.01 -19.07
C LEU A 224 3.17 -26.89 -20.12
N PRO A 225 2.41 -27.08 -21.23
CA PRO A 225 2.15 -26.00 -22.17
C PRO A 225 1.37 -24.84 -21.56
N LYS A 226 0.40 -25.12 -20.68
CA LYS A 226 -0.38 -24.08 -19.99
C LYS A 226 0.49 -23.27 -19.04
N LEU A 227 1.33 -23.93 -18.24
CA LEU A 227 2.27 -23.28 -17.33
C LEU A 227 3.30 -22.44 -18.07
N LYS A 228 3.82 -22.95 -19.19
CA LYS A 228 4.70 -22.20 -20.09
C LYS A 228 4.04 -20.90 -20.56
N GLN A 229 2.78 -20.96 -21.03
CA GLN A 229 2.06 -19.77 -21.49
C GLN A 229 1.88 -18.75 -20.35
N GLN A 230 1.46 -19.21 -19.16
CA GLN A 230 1.32 -18.33 -17.99
C GLN A 230 2.64 -17.66 -17.58
N LEU A 231 3.76 -18.37 -17.67
CA LEU A 231 5.08 -17.81 -17.36
C LEU A 231 5.56 -16.82 -18.42
N LEU A 232 5.22 -17.03 -19.70
CA LEU A 232 5.49 -16.06 -20.75
C LEU A 232 4.68 -14.78 -20.56
N GLU A 233 3.41 -14.90 -20.17
CA GLU A 233 2.55 -13.77 -19.80
C GLU A 233 3.12 -13.02 -18.59
N ALA A 234 3.53 -13.73 -17.54
CA ALA A 234 4.18 -13.15 -16.37
C ALA A 234 5.46 -12.35 -16.73
N ILE A 235 6.28 -12.87 -17.64
CA ILE A 235 7.48 -12.17 -18.13
C ILE A 235 7.12 -10.98 -19.01
N ASN A 236 6.01 -11.03 -19.74
CA ASN A 236 5.54 -9.88 -20.52
C ASN A 236 5.08 -8.72 -19.62
N ILE A 237 4.44 -9.05 -18.49
CA ILE A 237 4.02 -8.08 -17.48
C ILE A 237 5.24 -7.51 -16.74
N SER A 238 6.13 -8.39 -16.23
CA SER A 238 7.33 -8.00 -15.46
C SER A 238 8.59 -8.62 -16.08
N PRO A 239 9.21 -7.98 -17.09
CA PRO A 239 10.35 -8.55 -17.82
C PRO A 239 11.60 -8.79 -16.97
N ASN A 240 11.74 -8.02 -15.88
CA ASN A 240 12.92 -7.98 -15.03
C ASN A 240 12.81 -8.87 -13.77
N SER A 241 12.04 -9.96 -13.82
CA SER A 241 11.96 -10.92 -12.69
C SER A 241 12.85 -12.15 -12.94
N ALA A 242 13.93 -12.28 -12.18
CA ALA A 242 14.83 -13.44 -12.24
C ALA A 242 14.10 -14.75 -11.92
N ALA A 243 13.16 -14.72 -10.97
CA ALA A 243 12.33 -15.86 -10.58
C ALA A 243 11.48 -16.36 -11.77
N SER A 244 10.80 -15.45 -12.48
CA SER A 244 9.98 -15.80 -13.64
C SER A 244 10.79 -16.47 -14.76
N HIS A 245 11.98 -15.95 -15.09
CA HIS A 245 12.87 -16.59 -16.06
C HIS A 245 13.36 -17.96 -15.58
N TYR A 246 13.68 -18.11 -14.30
CA TYR A 246 14.08 -19.40 -13.73
C TYR A 246 12.95 -20.43 -13.79
N PHE A 247 11.73 -20.08 -13.37
CA PHE A 247 10.56 -20.97 -13.42
C PHE A 247 10.25 -21.43 -14.84
N LEU A 248 10.35 -20.52 -15.82
CA LEU A 248 10.18 -20.88 -17.23
C LEU A 248 11.26 -21.86 -17.71
N GLY A 249 12.50 -21.68 -17.25
CA GLY A 249 13.61 -22.60 -17.53
C GLY A 249 13.34 -24.02 -17.01
N GLU A 250 12.82 -24.15 -15.79
CA GLU A 250 12.43 -25.45 -15.20
C GLU A 250 11.29 -26.13 -15.96
N VAL A 251 10.30 -25.36 -16.42
CA VAL A 251 9.23 -25.88 -17.26
C VAL A 251 9.80 -26.36 -18.61
N TYR A 252 10.71 -25.62 -19.24
CA TYR A 252 11.37 -26.05 -20.47
C TYR A 252 12.20 -27.32 -20.28
N LEU A 253 12.91 -27.47 -19.15
CA LEU A 253 13.62 -28.73 -18.85
C LEU A 253 12.66 -29.91 -18.73
N SER A 254 11.47 -29.69 -18.17
CA SER A 254 10.44 -30.74 -18.06
C SER A 254 9.77 -31.08 -19.40
N MET A 255 9.93 -30.21 -20.39
CA MET A 255 9.49 -30.40 -21.77
C MET A 255 10.63 -30.90 -22.69
N ASP A 256 11.79 -31.28 -22.12
CA ASP A 256 13.01 -31.68 -22.85
C ASP A 256 13.59 -30.60 -23.78
N GLU A 257 13.22 -29.32 -23.59
CA GLU A 257 13.69 -28.18 -24.38
C GLU A 257 14.93 -27.52 -23.75
N GLU A 258 16.02 -28.28 -23.58
CA GLU A 258 17.23 -27.87 -22.83
C GLU A 258 17.86 -26.55 -23.33
N LYS A 259 17.88 -26.32 -24.66
CA LYS A 259 18.42 -25.09 -25.23
C LYS A 259 17.64 -23.86 -24.77
N ARG A 260 16.31 -23.92 -24.75
CA ARG A 260 15.46 -22.81 -24.27
C ARG A 260 15.64 -22.61 -22.77
N ALA A 261 15.71 -23.70 -22.01
CA ALA A 261 15.98 -23.63 -20.57
C ALA A 261 17.31 -22.93 -20.25
N THR A 262 18.38 -23.28 -20.97
CA THR A 262 19.72 -22.65 -20.81
C THR A 262 19.64 -21.13 -21.01
N THR A 263 18.93 -20.67 -22.04
CA THR A 263 18.71 -19.24 -22.30
C THR A 263 17.96 -18.56 -21.16
N CYS A 264 16.91 -19.19 -20.64
CA CYS A 264 16.13 -18.70 -19.51
C CYS A 264 16.97 -18.55 -18.24
N PHE A 265 17.75 -19.57 -17.85
CA PHE A 265 18.64 -19.48 -16.69
C PHE A 265 19.73 -18.42 -16.86
N SER A 266 20.25 -18.25 -18.08
CA SER A 266 21.23 -17.20 -18.40
C SER A 266 20.61 -15.80 -18.25
N LYS A 267 19.36 -15.61 -18.68
CA LYS A 267 18.61 -14.35 -18.45
C LYS A 267 18.38 -14.09 -16.97
N ALA A 268 17.99 -15.10 -16.21
CA ALA A 268 17.81 -14.97 -14.76
C ALA A 268 19.10 -14.51 -14.06
N LEU A 269 20.28 -15.03 -14.46
CA LEU A 269 21.58 -14.58 -13.93
C LEU A 269 22.00 -13.19 -14.39
N LYS A 270 21.60 -12.77 -15.60
CA LYS A 270 21.82 -11.38 -16.05
C LYS A 270 21.04 -10.38 -15.20
N ILE A 271 19.82 -10.75 -14.81
CA ILE A 271 18.96 -9.93 -13.94
C ILE A 271 19.48 -9.96 -12.49
N ASN A 272 19.76 -11.15 -11.96
CA ASN A 272 20.30 -11.34 -10.63
C ASN A 272 21.54 -12.25 -10.68
N PRO A 273 22.76 -11.68 -10.66
CA PRO A 273 24.01 -12.43 -10.69
C PRO A 273 24.17 -13.45 -9.55
N ASN A 274 23.49 -13.23 -8.42
CA ASN A 274 23.56 -14.09 -7.23
C ASN A 274 22.44 -15.14 -7.18
N HIS A 275 21.72 -15.38 -8.30
CA HIS A 275 20.64 -16.36 -8.35
C HIS A 275 21.19 -17.81 -8.37
N VAL A 276 21.37 -18.38 -7.18
CA VAL A 276 22.02 -19.67 -6.93
C VAL A 276 21.40 -20.82 -7.73
N GLU A 277 20.09 -20.86 -7.83
CA GLU A 277 19.33 -21.92 -8.48
C GLU A 277 19.62 -21.97 -9.99
N SER A 278 19.65 -20.80 -10.65
CA SER A 278 19.94 -20.71 -12.09
C SER A 278 21.39 -21.10 -12.40
N ALA A 279 22.34 -20.64 -11.58
CA ALA A 279 23.75 -21.02 -11.70
C ALA A 279 23.92 -22.55 -11.55
N ARG A 280 23.24 -23.13 -10.56
CA ARG A 280 23.23 -24.58 -10.34
C ARG A 280 22.68 -25.34 -11.54
N GLN A 281 21.56 -24.90 -12.12
CA GLN A 281 20.97 -25.58 -13.28
C GLN A 281 21.87 -25.55 -14.50
N LEU A 282 22.46 -24.39 -14.82
CA LEU A 282 23.42 -24.28 -15.91
C LEU A 282 24.63 -25.19 -15.70
N ARG A 283 25.15 -25.27 -14.48
CA ARG A 283 26.26 -26.17 -14.15
C ARG A 283 25.88 -27.64 -14.38
N ILE A 284 24.69 -28.06 -13.96
CA ILE A 284 24.21 -29.43 -14.17
C ILE A 284 24.10 -29.75 -15.67
N ILE A 285 23.53 -28.83 -16.46
CA ILE A 285 23.40 -28.98 -17.92
C ILE A 285 24.77 -29.11 -18.57
N GLN A 286 25.72 -28.23 -18.23
CA GLN A 286 27.08 -28.29 -18.77
C GLN A 286 27.76 -29.62 -18.45
N MET A 287 27.70 -30.06 -17.18
CA MET A 287 28.28 -31.34 -16.75
C MET A 287 27.64 -32.56 -17.44
N ARG A 288 26.40 -32.45 -17.92
CA ARG A 288 25.77 -33.51 -18.73
C ARG A 288 26.33 -33.50 -20.15
N ARG A 289 26.47 -32.31 -20.77
CA ARG A 289 27.07 -32.17 -22.11
C ARG A 289 28.50 -32.67 -22.16
N ASP A 290 29.35 -32.22 -21.24
CA ASP A 290 30.77 -32.64 -21.17
C ASP A 290 30.90 -34.17 -21.04
N ARG A 291 29.97 -34.82 -20.32
CA ARG A 291 29.94 -36.28 -20.16
C ARG A 291 29.52 -37.01 -21.43
N VAL A 292 28.60 -36.44 -22.22
CA VAL A 292 28.17 -37.00 -23.50
C VAL A 292 29.31 -36.86 -24.51
N GLU A 293 29.91 -35.68 -24.62
CA GLU A 293 31.04 -35.41 -25.53
C GLU A 293 32.25 -36.32 -25.24
N LYS A 294 32.59 -36.53 -23.96
CA LYS A 294 33.66 -37.46 -23.58
C LYS A 294 33.36 -38.91 -24.01
N LYS A 295 32.13 -39.37 -23.82
CA LYS A 295 31.72 -40.72 -24.24
C LYS A 295 31.77 -40.88 -25.76
N GLU A 296 31.27 -39.89 -26.51
CA GLU A 296 31.34 -39.90 -27.97
C GLU A 296 32.80 -39.91 -28.44
N GLY A 297 33.67 -39.08 -27.87
CA GLY A 297 35.10 -39.08 -28.16
C GLY A 297 35.78 -40.44 -27.91
N ASP A 298 35.45 -41.10 -26.79
CA ASP A 298 35.96 -42.44 -26.46
C ASP A 298 35.44 -43.51 -27.45
N LEU A 299 34.17 -43.46 -27.86
CA LEU A 299 33.58 -44.34 -28.87
C LEU A 299 34.20 -44.15 -30.27
N PHE A 300 34.42 -42.90 -30.70
CA PHE A 300 35.04 -42.62 -32.00
C PHE A 300 36.52 -43.00 -32.01
N SER A 301 37.25 -42.75 -30.91
CA SER A 301 38.65 -43.18 -30.77
C SER A 301 38.77 -44.70 -30.87
N THR A 302 37.97 -45.44 -30.10
CA THR A 302 38.02 -46.91 -30.09
C THR A 302 37.64 -47.54 -31.44
N ASP A 303 36.61 -47.04 -32.15
CA ASP A 303 36.23 -47.58 -33.47
C ASP A 303 37.26 -47.24 -34.56
N LEU A 304 37.86 -46.04 -34.52
CA LEU A 304 38.90 -45.67 -35.48
C LEU A 304 40.16 -46.54 -35.33
N PHE A 305 40.61 -46.79 -34.09
CA PHE A 305 41.74 -47.68 -33.82
C PHE A 305 41.44 -49.15 -34.19
N ALA A 306 40.20 -49.62 -33.98
CA ALA A 306 39.79 -50.97 -34.37
C ALA A 306 39.77 -51.17 -35.90
N ARG A 307 39.27 -50.17 -36.64
CA ARG A 307 39.28 -50.17 -38.12
C ARG A 307 40.69 -50.12 -38.69
N PHE A 308 41.59 -49.34 -38.08
CA PHE A 308 42.99 -49.25 -38.52
C PHE A 308 43.77 -50.56 -38.31
N LYS A 309 43.56 -51.26 -37.19
CA LYS A 309 44.18 -52.58 -36.93
C LYS A 309 43.70 -53.67 -37.90
N ARG A 310 42.45 -53.60 -38.39
CA ARG A 310 41.93 -54.56 -39.40
C ARG A 310 42.54 -54.38 -40.79
N LYS A 311 42.98 -53.17 -41.15
CA LYS A 311 43.60 -52.89 -42.46
C LYS A 311 45.07 -53.32 -42.58
N LYS A 312 45.78 -53.55 -41.47
CA LYS A 312 47.18 -54.03 -41.44
C LYS A 312 47.34 -55.56 -41.41
N LYS A 313 46.24 -56.32 -41.47
CA LYS A 313 46.22 -57.79 -41.42
C LYS A 313 45.78 -58.47 -42.74
N LYS A 314 45.68 -57.70 -43.83
CA LYS A 314 45.57 -58.20 -45.21
C LYS A 314 46.83 -57.80 -45.95
#